data_AF-A0A3R6UXT0-F1
#
_entry.id   AF-A0A3R6UXT0-F1
#
_cell.length_a   1.000
_cell.length_b   1.000
_cell.length_c   1.000
_cell.angle_alpha   90.00
_cell.angle_beta   90.00
_cell.angle_gamma   90.00
#
_symmetry.space_group_name_H-M   'P 1'
#
loop_
_entity.id
_entity.type
_entity.pdbx_description
1 polymer ?
#
loop_
_entity_poly.entity_id
_entity_poly.type
_entity_poly.pdbx_seq_one_letter_code
_entity_poly.pdbx_strand_id
1 'polypeptide(L)' 'KLCHCCGSIKKDLKLSDRIYRCDCSYVADRDLNAALNLKDAKTYKIA' A
#
# COMPACT_ATOMS: atom_id res chain seq x y z
N LYS A 1 0.75 -1.91 -3.06
CA LYS A 1 1.56 -3.09 -2.61
C LYS A 1 2.51 -2.73 -1.47
N LEU A 2 3.08 -1.53 -1.49
CA LEU A 2 3.82 -0.95 -0.35
C LEU A 2 2.90 -0.78 0.86
N CYS A 3 3.38 -1.09 2.06
CA CYS A 3 2.73 -0.74 3.32
C CYS A 3 2.97 0.73 3.59
N HIS A 4 1.91 1.52 3.75
CA HIS A 4 2.07 2.92 4.15
C HIS A 4 2.68 3.07 5.54
N CYS A 5 2.40 2.16 6.48
CA CYS A 5 2.89 2.24 7.86
C CYS A 5 4.38 1.92 8.00
N CYS A 6 4.88 0.83 7.38
CA CYS A 6 6.25 0.35 7.59
C CYS A 6 7.12 0.25 6.33
N GLY A 7 6.56 0.51 5.15
CA GLY A 7 7.32 0.43 3.88
C GLY A 7 7.60 -0.98 3.37
N SER A 8 7.03 -2.04 3.97
CA SER A 8 7.17 -3.40 3.44
C SER A 8 6.44 -3.56 2.10
N ILE A 9 6.97 -4.39 1.19
CA ILE A 9 6.36 -4.63 -0.12
C ILE A 9 5.71 -6.02 -0.15
N LYS A 10 4.38 -6.04 -0.22
CA LYS A 10 3.62 -7.27 -0.40
C LYS A 10 3.48 -7.61 -1.88
N LYS A 11 4.37 -8.46 -2.42
CA LYS A 11 4.46 -8.78 -3.85
C LYS A 11 3.26 -9.58 -4.38
N ASP A 12 2.72 -10.45 -3.54
CA ASP A 12 1.62 -11.38 -3.79
C ASP A 12 0.22 -10.76 -3.65
N LEU A 13 0.12 -9.48 -3.27
CA LEU A 13 -1.16 -8.78 -3.13
C LEU A 13 -1.91 -8.67 -4.47
N LYS A 14 -3.12 -9.22 -4.52
CA LYS A 14 -4.02 -9.24 -5.69
C LYS A 14 -5.07 -8.13 -5.62
N LEU A 15 -5.66 -7.83 -6.79
CA LEU A 15 -6.82 -6.91 -6.87
C LEU A 15 -8.11 -7.50 -6.28
N SER A 16 -8.18 -8.82 -6.14
CA SER A 16 -9.25 -9.48 -5.38
C SER A 16 -9.14 -9.21 -3.88
N ASP A 17 -7.94 -8.90 -3.38
CA ASP A 17 -7.70 -8.65 -1.96
C ASP A 17 -8.17 -7.23 -1.64
N ARG A 18 -9.41 -7.12 -1.17
CA ARG A 18 -10.03 -5.85 -0.79
C ARG A 18 -9.41 -5.24 0.47
N ILE A 19 -8.91 -6.10 1.37
CA ILE A 19 -8.27 -5.68 2.62
C ILE A 19 -6.77 -5.91 2.52
N TYR A 20 -6.00 -4.86 2.78
CA TYR A 20 -4.56 -4.93 2.94
C TYR A 20 -4.23 -5.31 4.39
N ARG A 21 -3.44 -6.37 4.57
CA ARG A 21 -2.91 -6.82 5.86
C ARG A 21 -1.39 -6.88 5.77
N CYS A 22 -0.71 -6.30 6.74
CA CYS A 22 0.74 -6.30 6.84
C CYS A 22 1.20 -6.92 8.15
N ASP A 23 2.41 -7.48 8.14
CA ASP A 23 3.06 -8.09 9.31
C ASP A 23 3.38 -7.07 10.41
N CYS A 24 3.41 -5.77 10.08
CA CYS A 24 3.52 -4.70 11.08
C CYS A 24 2.22 -4.42 11.84
N SER A 25 1.22 -5.32 11.75
CA SER A 25 -0.12 -5.20 12.33
C SER A 25 -1.02 -4.13 11.69
N TYR A 26 -0.56 -3.45 10.63
CA TYR A 26 -1.39 -2.51 9.87
C TYR A 26 -2.44 -3.26 9.03
N VAL A 27 -3.70 -2.89 9.21
CA VAL A 27 -4.84 -3.44 8.46
C VAL A 27 -5.75 -2.29 8.01
N ALA A 28 -5.99 -2.21 6.71
CA ALA A 28 -6.86 -1.19 6.11
C ALA A 28 -7.43 -1.68 4.77
N ASP A 29 -8.37 -0.94 4.19
CA ASP A 29 -8.73 -1.16 2.79
C ASP A 29 -7.49 -0.98 1.89
N ARG A 30 -7.37 -1.84 0.87
CA ARG A 30 -6.22 -1.81 -0.03
C ARG A 30 -6.09 -0.48 -0.76
N ASP A 31 -7.21 0.08 -1.21
CA ASP A 31 -7.26 1.31 -1.98
C ASP A 31 -6.92 2.50 -1.07
N LEU A 32 -7.35 2.47 0.20
CA LEU A 32 -6.90 3.45 1.21
C LEU A 32 -5.38 3.38 1.44
N ASN A 33 -4.81 2.18 1.62
CA ASN A 33 -3.36 2.02 1.74
C ASN A 33 -2.63 2.53 0.50
N ALA A 34 -3.17 2.30 -0.70
CA ALA A 34 -2.59 2.84 -1.94
C ALA A 34 -2.66 4.37 -2.00
N ALA A 35 -3.80 4.97 -1.65
CA ALA A 35 -3.99 6.42 -1.62
C ALA A 35 -3.01 7.11 -0.65
N LEU A 36 -2.77 6.51 0.52
CA LEU A 36 -1.79 7.03 1.49
C LEU A 36 -0.36 6.97 0.95
N ASN A 37 0.02 5.88 0.29
CA ASN A 37 1.33 5.80 -0.38
C ASN A 37 1.48 6.84 -1.50
N LEU A 38 0.41 7.12 -2.25
CA LEU A 38 0.42 8.17 -3.27
C LEU A 38 0.55 9.55 -2.62
N LYS A 39 -0.18 9.83 -1.54
CA LYS A 39 -0.07 11.10 -0.79
C LYS A 39 1.37 11.37 -0.34
N ASP A 40 2.08 10.34 0.12
CA ASP A 40 3.45 10.49 0.66
C ASP A 40 4.55 10.39 -0.41
N ALA A 41 4.20 10.14 -1.67
CA ALA A 41 5.18 10.02 -2.73
C ALA A 41 5.85 11.39 -2.98
N LYS A 42 7.17 11.44 -2.81
CA LYS A 42 7.97 12.67 -3.00
C LYS A 42 8.37 12.91 -4.46
N THR A 43 8.43 11.84 -5.25
CA THR A 43 8.86 11.89 -6.65
C THR A 43 7.84 11.17 -7.51
N TYR A 44 7.26 11.90 -8.46
CA TYR A 44 6.36 11.34 -9.47
C TYR A 44 7.10 11.33 -10.79
N LYS A 45 7.25 10.15 -11.40
CA LYS A 45 7.63 10.05 -12.81
C LYS A 45 6.35 10.07 -13.61
N ILE A 46 6.14 11.15 -14.35
CA ILE A 46 5.10 11.26 -15.36
C ILE A 46 5.69 10.69 -16.64
N ALA A 47 4.97 9.79 -17.30
CA ALA A 47 5.37 9.18 -18.57
C ALA A 47 5.16 10.15 -19.73
#